data_AF-A0A6P0V3K5-F1
#
_entry.id   AF-A0A6P0V3K5-F1
#
_cell.length_a   1.000
_cell.length_b   1.000
_cell.length_c   1.000
_cell.angle_alpha   90.00
_cell.angle_beta   90.00
_cell.angle_gamma   90.00
#
_symmetry.space_group_name_H-M   'P 1'
#
loop_
_entity.id
_entity.type
_entity.pdbx_description
1 polymer ?
#
loop_
_entity_poly.entity_id
_entity_poly.type
_entity_poly.pdbx_seq_one_letter_code
_entity_poly.pdbx_strand_id
1 'polypeptide(L)'
;MSLKSELLKFLSRIPNTQTFAQRKALLTAVGLDNLSGQISWEGTNLVFFNELLELLSSQGQTNLVKFLRSLADRDLHLVGLEDSNKLISLAENIAALTSKEWEREFRGDNPSPATTPINRMELIKTLGKLSASEFSMLVFSLEVPANIIPSSTASPGERAFALLQWAESPTGCGLSEVEADLASLLPQ
;
A
#
# COMPACT_ATOMS: atom_id res chain seq x y z
N MET A 1 -6.75 17.41 -5.84
CA MET A 1 -5.98 16.46 -5.00
C MET A 1 -6.97 15.44 -4.46
N SER A 2 -6.56 14.19 -4.31
CA SER A 2 -7.38 13.15 -3.68
C SER A 2 -7.41 13.36 -2.15
N LEU A 3 -8.55 13.09 -1.51
CA LEU A 3 -8.72 13.04 -0.05
C LEU A 3 -7.68 12.12 0.61
N LYS A 4 -7.35 10.99 0.00
CA LYS A 4 -6.30 10.07 0.51
C LYS A 4 -4.93 10.76 0.56
N SER A 5 -4.56 11.49 -0.50
CA SER A 5 -3.28 12.21 -0.55
C SER A 5 -3.24 13.36 0.44
N GLU A 6 -4.34 14.10 0.59
CA GLU A 6 -4.48 15.16 1.58
C GLU A 6 -4.36 14.62 3.00
N LEU A 7 -5.05 13.51 3.29
CA LEU A 7 -5.02 12.85 4.58
C LEU A 7 -3.62 12.33 4.91
N LEU A 8 -2.93 11.67 3.98
CA LEU A 8 -1.57 11.18 4.20
C LEU A 8 -0.57 12.34 4.47
N LYS A 9 -0.69 13.43 3.71
CA LYS A 9 0.12 14.65 3.93
C LYS A 9 -0.14 15.27 5.28
N PHE A 10 -1.38 15.20 5.75
CA PHE A 10 -1.76 15.71 7.06
C PHE A 10 -1.18 14.81 8.17
N LEU A 11 -1.47 13.51 8.13
CA LEU A 11 -1.04 12.56 9.16
C LEU A 11 0.48 12.50 9.29
N SER A 12 1.21 12.52 8.18
CA SER A 12 2.69 12.51 8.18
C SER A 12 3.33 13.69 8.91
N ARG A 13 2.59 14.78 9.12
CA ARG A 13 3.04 15.99 9.84
C ARG A 13 2.66 16.00 11.31
N ILE A 14 1.90 15.02 11.80
CA ILE A 14 1.49 14.96 13.21
C ILE A 14 2.74 14.86 14.09
N PRO A 15 2.89 15.72 15.10
CA PRO A 15 4.05 15.69 16.00
C PRO A 15 4.07 14.40 16.81
N ASN A 16 5.23 14.06 17.39
CA ASN A 16 5.38 12.91 18.28
C ASN A 16 4.96 11.56 17.67
N THR A 17 5.32 11.34 16.41
CA THR A 17 5.06 10.06 15.68
C THR A 17 6.32 9.51 15.01
N GLN A 18 7.49 10.08 15.31
CA GLN A 18 8.74 9.77 14.60
C GLN A 18 9.41 8.48 15.07
N THR A 19 9.16 8.06 16.30
CA THR A 19 9.78 6.87 16.88
C THR A 19 8.80 5.71 16.99
N PHE A 20 9.33 4.49 17.07
CA PHE A 20 8.56 3.28 17.36
C PHE A 20 7.62 3.47 18.57
N ALA A 21 8.17 3.94 19.70
CA ALA A 21 7.42 4.11 20.94
C ALA A 21 6.27 5.13 20.79
N GLN A 22 6.52 6.21 20.06
CA GLN A 22 5.56 7.24 19.74
C GLN A 22 4.41 6.74 18.85
N ARG A 23 4.74 6.01 17.78
CA ARG A 23 3.75 5.39 16.87
C ARG A 23 2.90 4.37 17.61
N LYS A 24 3.52 3.57 18.48
CA LYS A 24 2.80 2.59 19.30
C LYS A 24 1.87 3.26 20.29
N ALA A 25 2.34 4.29 21.00
CA ALA A 25 1.53 5.08 21.92
C ALA A 25 0.34 5.74 21.20
N LEU A 26 0.53 6.23 19.97
CA LEU A 26 -0.56 6.76 19.14
C LEU A 26 -1.63 5.69 18.93
N LEU A 27 -1.27 4.49 18.46
CA LEU A 27 -2.25 3.42 18.21
C LEU A 27 -2.96 2.98 19.49
N THR A 28 -2.26 2.89 20.61
CA THR A 28 -2.86 2.60 21.91
C THR A 28 -3.86 3.67 22.31
N ALA A 29 -3.52 4.96 22.15
CA ALA A 29 -4.40 6.06 22.50
C ALA A 29 -5.71 6.06 21.69
N VAL A 30 -5.66 5.67 20.42
CA VAL A 30 -6.85 5.57 19.56
C VAL A 30 -7.53 4.19 19.61
N GLY A 31 -7.06 3.27 20.46
CA GLY A 31 -7.64 1.93 20.63
C GLY A 31 -7.43 0.98 19.45
N LEU A 32 -6.32 1.12 18.72
CA LEU A 32 -5.91 0.30 17.57
C LEU A 32 -4.72 -0.62 17.88
N ASP A 33 -4.55 -1.02 19.13
CA ASP A 33 -3.46 -1.91 19.57
C ASP A 33 -3.41 -3.22 18.79
N ASN A 34 -4.57 -3.71 18.34
CA ASN A 34 -4.72 -4.91 17.53
C ASN A 34 -4.02 -4.84 16.16
N LEU A 35 -3.72 -3.63 15.66
CA LEU A 35 -3.01 -3.43 14.40
C LEU A 35 -1.49 -3.54 14.56
N SER A 36 -0.98 -3.61 15.79
CA SER A 36 0.46 -3.61 16.07
C SER A 36 1.24 -4.75 15.41
N GLY A 37 0.58 -5.88 15.14
CA GLY A 37 1.17 -7.03 14.45
C GLY A 37 0.98 -7.02 12.93
N GLN A 38 0.31 -6.02 12.37
CA GLN A 38 -0.07 -5.95 10.94
C GLN A 38 0.59 -4.79 10.20
N ILE A 39 1.32 -3.91 10.89
CA ILE A 39 1.97 -2.75 10.30
C ILE A 39 3.47 -2.79 10.55
N SER A 40 4.25 -2.24 9.63
CA SER A 40 5.67 -1.98 9.88
C SER A 40 5.83 -0.76 10.76
N TRP A 41 6.81 -0.85 11.67
CA TRP A 41 7.17 0.26 12.54
C TRP A 41 8.43 0.99 12.06
N GLU A 42 9.12 0.42 11.08
CA GLU A 42 10.36 0.94 10.53
C GLU A 42 10.08 2.01 9.47
N GLY A 43 11.09 2.83 9.17
CA GLY A 43 10.99 3.85 8.13
C GLY A 43 10.36 5.18 8.58
N THR A 44 10.08 6.03 7.59
CA THR A 44 9.63 7.41 7.81
C THR A 44 8.17 7.47 8.27
N ASN A 45 7.76 8.62 8.83
CA ASN A 45 6.36 8.84 9.18
C ASN A 45 5.42 8.66 7.99
N LEU A 46 5.87 9.05 6.80
CA LEU A 46 5.10 8.90 5.59
C LEU A 46 4.81 7.42 5.30
N VAL A 47 5.83 6.57 5.40
CA VAL A 47 5.69 5.11 5.17
C VAL A 47 4.72 4.51 6.21
N PHE A 48 4.95 4.80 7.49
CA PHE A 48 4.09 4.33 8.58
C PHE A 48 2.61 4.72 8.38
N PHE A 49 2.34 6.01 8.13
CA PHE A 49 0.97 6.47 7.95
C PHE A 49 0.34 5.99 6.64
N ASN A 50 1.13 5.76 5.60
CA ASN A 50 0.63 5.16 4.37
C ASN A 50 0.15 3.72 4.64
N GLU A 51 0.97 2.88 5.28
CA GLU A 51 0.60 1.51 5.64
C GLU A 51 -0.62 1.46 6.58
N LEU A 52 -0.65 2.33 7.60
CA LEU A 52 -1.79 2.43 8.51
C LEU A 52 -3.08 2.81 7.76
N LEU A 53 -3.00 3.76 6.82
CA LEU A 53 -4.14 4.15 5.99
C LEU A 53 -4.59 3.02 5.07
N GLU A 54 -3.69 2.28 4.44
CA GLU A 54 -4.04 1.10 3.63
C GLU A 54 -4.76 0.06 4.48
N LEU A 55 -4.23 -0.22 5.68
CA LEU A 55 -4.82 -1.21 6.58
C LEU A 55 -6.21 -0.80 7.05
N LEU A 56 -6.38 0.44 7.53
CA LEU A 56 -7.68 0.95 7.94
C LEU A 56 -8.67 1.01 6.78
N SER A 57 -8.22 1.40 5.59
CA SER A 57 -9.05 1.40 4.39
C SER A 57 -9.45 -0.03 3.98
N SER A 58 -8.57 -1.02 4.19
CA SER A 58 -8.88 -2.44 3.96
C SER A 58 -9.98 -2.96 4.88
N GLN A 59 -10.03 -2.48 6.12
CA GLN A 59 -11.07 -2.80 7.10
C GLN A 59 -12.37 -2.02 6.87
N GLY A 60 -12.38 -1.03 5.97
CA GLY A 60 -13.56 -0.32 5.51
C GLY A 60 -13.69 1.12 6.01
N GLN A 61 -14.53 1.88 5.30
CA GLN A 61 -14.77 3.32 5.49
C GLN A 61 -15.07 3.71 6.95
N THR A 62 -15.92 2.94 7.63
CA THR A 62 -16.31 3.24 9.02
C THR A 62 -15.13 3.19 10.00
N ASN A 63 -14.18 2.27 9.79
CA ASN A 63 -13.00 2.14 10.65
C ASN A 63 -12.06 3.34 10.47
N LEU A 64 -11.85 3.77 9.22
CA LEU A 64 -11.06 4.97 8.95
C LEU A 64 -11.70 6.22 9.56
N VAL A 65 -13.00 6.42 9.37
CA VAL A 65 -13.73 7.56 9.95
C VAL A 65 -13.64 7.55 11.48
N LYS A 66 -13.81 6.38 12.11
CA LYS A 66 -13.68 6.23 13.56
C LYS A 66 -12.27 6.61 14.03
N PHE A 67 -11.24 6.13 13.34
CA PHE A 67 -9.85 6.50 13.64
C PHE A 67 -9.63 8.02 13.58
N LEU A 68 -10.12 8.70 12.53
CA LEU A 68 -9.95 10.15 12.39
C LEU A 68 -10.68 10.92 13.49
N ARG A 69 -11.88 10.48 13.88
CA ARG A 69 -12.63 11.08 14.99
C ARG A 69 -11.93 10.87 16.32
N SER A 70 -11.37 9.69 16.58
CA SER A 70 -10.55 9.43 17.77
C SER A 70 -9.29 10.28 17.77
N LEU A 71 -8.62 10.44 16.63
CA LEU A 71 -7.43 11.28 16.52
C LEU A 71 -7.73 12.77 16.78
N ALA A 72 -8.91 13.21 16.36
CA ALA A 72 -9.41 14.56 16.60
C ALA A 72 -9.97 14.76 18.02
N ASP A 73 -10.09 13.68 18.81
CA ASP A 73 -10.64 13.74 20.16
C ASP A 73 -9.76 14.63 21.05
N ARG A 74 -10.41 15.62 21.64
CA ARG A 74 -9.74 16.65 22.44
C ARG A 74 -9.25 16.09 23.76
N ASP A 75 -9.89 15.04 24.26
CA ASP A 75 -9.52 14.40 25.51
C ASP A 75 -8.18 13.63 25.38
N LEU A 76 -7.80 13.25 24.16
CA LEU A 76 -6.54 12.55 23.88
C LEU A 76 -5.35 13.51 23.65
N HIS A 77 -5.59 14.81 23.45
CA HIS A 77 -4.56 15.84 23.23
C HIS A 77 -3.51 15.49 22.15
N LEU A 78 -3.87 14.67 21.15
CA LEU A 78 -2.95 14.18 20.12
C LEU A 78 -2.58 15.25 19.08
N VAL A 79 -3.49 16.17 18.81
CA VAL A 79 -3.33 17.26 17.84
C VAL A 79 -3.88 18.57 18.39
N GLY A 80 -3.46 19.70 17.80
CA GLY A 80 -3.96 21.02 18.16
C GLY A 80 -5.42 21.26 17.73
N LEU A 81 -6.01 22.35 18.21
CA LEU A 81 -7.43 22.70 17.97
C LEU A 81 -7.77 22.82 16.47
N GLU A 82 -6.94 23.51 15.69
CA GLU A 82 -7.15 23.67 14.25
C GLU A 82 -7.06 22.34 13.51
N ASP A 83 -6.11 21.51 13.90
CA ASP A 83 -5.86 20.20 13.30
C ASP A 83 -6.96 19.19 13.65
N SER A 84 -7.50 19.24 14.88
CA SER A 84 -8.70 18.51 15.28
C SER A 84 -9.90 18.88 14.38
N ASN A 85 -10.17 20.17 14.17
CA ASN A 85 -11.27 20.59 13.30
C ASN A 85 -11.08 20.14 11.83
N LYS A 86 -9.84 20.17 11.33
CA LYS A 86 -9.52 19.64 9.98
C LYS A 86 -9.75 18.14 9.89
N LEU A 87 -9.34 17.37 10.89
CA LEU A 87 -9.56 15.92 10.95
C LEU A 87 -11.05 15.58 10.98
N ILE A 88 -11.86 16.33 11.74
CA ILE A 88 -13.32 16.15 11.74
C ILE A 88 -13.90 16.44 10.35
N SER A 89 -13.52 17.55 9.71
CA SER A 89 -13.98 17.86 8.34
C SER A 89 -13.58 16.77 7.34
N LEU A 90 -12.35 16.25 7.42
CA LEU A 90 -11.89 15.13 6.60
C LEU A 90 -12.70 13.86 6.87
N ALA A 91 -12.99 13.57 8.15
CA ALA A 91 -13.79 12.42 8.54
C ALA A 91 -15.22 12.50 7.99
N GLU A 92 -15.86 13.68 8.03
CA GLU A 92 -17.20 13.88 7.45
C GLU A 92 -17.18 13.78 5.92
N ASN A 93 -16.17 14.36 5.26
CA ASN A 93 -16.01 14.23 3.81
C ASN A 93 -15.83 12.77 3.39
N ILE A 94 -15.02 12.01 4.14
CA ILE A 94 -14.82 10.58 3.89
C ILE A 94 -16.10 9.79 4.19
N ALA A 95 -16.83 10.10 5.27
CA ALA A 95 -18.08 9.43 5.63
C ALA A 95 -19.20 9.68 4.62
N ALA A 96 -19.18 10.83 3.94
CA ALA A 96 -20.14 11.18 2.90
C ALA A 96 -19.87 10.48 1.54
N LEU A 97 -18.70 9.86 1.36
CA LEU A 97 -18.41 9.13 0.13
C LEU A 97 -19.36 7.95 -0.04
N THR A 98 -19.91 7.81 -1.24
CA THR A 98 -20.60 6.59 -1.66
C THR A 98 -19.59 5.44 -1.77
N SER A 99 -20.07 4.18 -1.76
CA SER A 99 -19.19 3.02 -1.93
C SER A 99 -18.32 3.11 -3.19
N LYS A 100 -18.87 3.62 -4.29
CA LYS A 100 -18.12 3.77 -5.55
C LYS A 100 -17.02 4.83 -5.45
N GLU A 101 -17.30 5.96 -4.79
CA GLU A 101 -16.32 7.02 -4.58
C GLU A 101 -15.26 6.59 -3.57
N TRP A 102 -15.64 5.88 -2.51
CA TRP A 102 -14.72 5.29 -1.54
C TRP A 102 -13.72 4.34 -2.23
N GLU A 103 -14.20 3.42 -3.05
CA GLU A 103 -13.33 2.49 -3.78
C GLU A 103 -12.40 3.25 -4.72
N ARG A 104 -12.90 4.21 -5.50
CA ARG A 104 -12.04 5.05 -6.34
C ARG A 104 -10.99 5.83 -5.55
N GLU A 105 -11.38 6.39 -4.42
CA GLU A 105 -10.55 7.32 -3.64
C GLU A 105 -9.47 6.58 -2.83
N PHE A 106 -9.83 5.43 -2.24
CA PHE A 106 -8.95 4.69 -1.34
C PHE A 106 -8.36 3.41 -1.94
N ARG A 107 -8.95 2.84 -2.99
CA ARG A 107 -8.38 1.73 -3.78
C ARG A 107 -7.80 2.15 -5.13
N GLY A 108 -8.15 3.34 -5.60
CA GLY A 108 -7.78 3.84 -6.93
C GLY A 108 -8.80 3.44 -8.01
N ASP A 109 -8.92 4.23 -9.08
CA ASP A 109 -9.50 3.74 -10.34
C ASP A 109 -8.51 2.73 -10.95
N ASN A 110 -8.54 1.51 -10.45
CA ASN A 110 -8.20 0.36 -11.28
C ASN A 110 -9.36 -0.61 -11.14
N PRO A 111 -10.25 -0.74 -12.15
CA PRO A 111 -11.10 -1.90 -12.26
C PRO A 111 -10.22 -3.10 -12.65
N SER A 112 -9.29 -3.49 -11.79
CA SER A 112 -8.70 -4.83 -11.84
C SER A 112 -9.55 -5.70 -10.92
N PRO A 113 -10.26 -6.70 -11.44
CA PRO A 113 -11.08 -7.56 -10.62
C PRO A 113 -10.16 -8.36 -9.70
N ALA A 114 -10.44 -8.28 -8.40
CA ALA A 114 -9.84 -9.05 -7.31
C ALA A 114 -8.49 -8.56 -6.78
N THR A 115 -8.54 -7.77 -5.70
CA THR A 115 -7.51 -7.82 -4.65
C THR A 115 -7.62 -9.16 -3.92
N THR A 116 -7.14 -10.23 -4.55
CA THR A 116 -6.49 -11.27 -3.76
C THR A 116 -5.10 -10.76 -3.38
N PRO A 117 -4.58 -11.03 -2.17
CA PRO A 117 -3.19 -10.73 -1.86
C PRO A 117 -2.33 -11.26 -3.00
N ILE A 118 -1.42 -10.44 -3.56
CA ILE A 118 -0.60 -10.78 -4.72
C ILE A 118 -0.12 -12.22 -4.55
N ASN A 119 -0.78 -13.13 -5.25
CA ASN A 119 -0.59 -14.53 -4.99
C ASN A 119 0.64 -14.88 -5.78
N ARG A 120 1.79 -14.97 -5.10
CA ARG A 120 3.07 -15.37 -5.71
C ARG A 120 2.89 -16.57 -6.64
N MET A 121 2.02 -17.52 -6.26
CA MET A 121 1.73 -18.71 -7.07
C MET A 121 1.03 -18.38 -8.39
N GLU A 122 0.15 -17.38 -8.41
CA GLU A 122 -0.54 -16.91 -9.60
C GLU A 122 0.39 -16.12 -10.50
N LEU A 123 1.20 -15.21 -9.95
CA LEU A 123 2.24 -14.51 -10.72
C LEU A 123 3.25 -15.48 -11.33
N ILE A 124 3.73 -16.48 -10.59
CA ILE A 124 4.65 -17.51 -11.13
C ILE A 124 3.98 -18.28 -12.27
N LYS A 125 2.69 -18.63 -12.14
CA LYS A 125 1.95 -19.32 -13.21
C LYS A 125 1.76 -18.44 -14.43
N THR A 126 1.48 -17.15 -14.27
CA THR A 126 1.28 -16.21 -15.38
C THR A 126 2.59 -15.90 -16.08
N LEU A 127 3.65 -15.59 -15.33
CA LEU A 127 5.00 -15.40 -15.86
C LEU A 127 5.54 -16.65 -16.55
N GLY A 128 5.25 -17.84 -16.01
CA GLY A 128 5.64 -19.12 -16.60
C GLY A 128 4.91 -19.46 -17.91
N LYS A 129 3.83 -18.76 -18.24
CA LYS A 129 3.10 -18.89 -19.52
C LYS A 129 3.62 -17.95 -20.61
N LEU A 130 4.42 -16.95 -20.24
CA LEU A 130 4.98 -16.02 -21.21
C LEU A 130 5.94 -16.75 -22.16
N SER A 131 5.95 -16.34 -23.42
CA SER A 131 7.02 -16.70 -24.34
C SER A 131 8.35 -16.09 -23.87
N ALA A 132 9.47 -16.67 -24.35
CA ALA A 132 10.80 -16.15 -24.02
C ALA A 132 10.99 -14.69 -24.45
N SER A 133 10.30 -14.25 -25.51
CA SER A 133 10.34 -12.87 -26.00
C SER A 133 9.60 -11.91 -25.07
N GLU A 134 8.36 -12.25 -24.68
CA GLU A 134 7.56 -11.46 -23.74
C GLU A 134 8.23 -11.35 -22.38
N PHE A 135 8.78 -12.46 -21.88
CA PHE A 135 9.53 -12.45 -20.63
C PHE A 135 10.78 -11.55 -20.72
N SER A 136 11.47 -11.54 -21.85
CA SER A 136 12.66 -10.68 -22.04
C SER A 136 12.28 -9.20 -22.17
N MET A 137 11.14 -8.89 -22.80
CA MET A 137 10.60 -7.52 -22.82
C MET A 137 10.24 -7.04 -21.42
N LEU A 138 9.61 -7.89 -20.60
CA LEU A 138 9.31 -7.58 -19.21
C LEU A 138 10.58 -7.31 -18.39
N VAL A 139 11.58 -8.18 -18.49
CA VAL A 139 12.88 -8.03 -17.80
C VAL A 139 13.58 -6.74 -18.22
N PHE A 140 13.49 -6.36 -19.49
CA PHE A 140 14.05 -5.12 -19.99
C PHE A 140 13.28 -3.88 -19.48
N SER A 141 11.94 -3.93 -19.49
CA SER A 141 11.07 -2.85 -18.99
C SER A 141 11.32 -2.54 -17.52
N LEU A 142 11.43 -3.60 -16.71
CA LEU A 142 11.68 -3.51 -15.27
C LEU A 142 13.15 -3.19 -14.91
N GLU A 143 14.01 -2.96 -15.91
CA GLU A 143 15.44 -2.68 -15.74
C GLU A 143 16.17 -3.69 -14.82
N VAL A 144 15.81 -4.97 -14.92
CA VAL A 144 16.33 -6.00 -14.02
C VAL A 144 17.85 -6.17 -14.24
N PRO A 145 18.67 -6.20 -13.18
CA PRO A 145 20.11 -6.40 -13.33
C PRO A 145 20.44 -7.76 -13.99
N ALA A 146 21.42 -7.75 -14.90
CA ALA A 146 21.74 -8.89 -15.78
C ALA A 146 22.17 -10.18 -15.04
N ASN A 147 22.56 -10.08 -13.77
CA ASN A 147 22.98 -11.20 -12.91
C ASN A 147 21.85 -11.81 -12.07
N ILE A 148 20.64 -11.25 -12.14
CA ILE A 148 19.49 -11.69 -11.33
C ILE A 148 18.72 -12.81 -12.02
N ILE A 149 18.49 -12.67 -13.33
CA ILE A 149 17.67 -13.61 -14.08
C ILE A 149 18.54 -14.78 -14.56
N PRO A 150 18.18 -16.03 -14.24
CA PRO A 150 18.86 -17.21 -14.76
C PRO A 150 18.86 -17.24 -16.29
N SER A 151 19.85 -17.93 -16.87
CA SER A 151 19.99 -18.09 -18.33
C SER A 151 18.72 -18.65 -18.97
N SER A 152 18.57 -18.47 -20.28
CA SER A 152 17.41 -18.99 -21.04
C SER A 152 17.29 -20.52 -21.05
N THR A 153 18.32 -21.23 -20.57
CA THR A 153 18.31 -22.68 -20.36
C THR A 153 17.59 -23.11 -19.08
N ALA A 154 17.38 -22.18 -18.14
CA ALA A 154 16.60 -22.42 -16.93
C ALA A 154 15.10 -22.49 -17.25
N SER A 155 14.35 -23.19 -16.40
CA SER A 155 12.91 -23.35 -16.63
C SER A 155 12.16 -22.01 -16.52
N PRO A 156 11.04 -21.81 -17.27
CA PRO A 156 10.25 -20.58 -17.15
C PRO A 156 9.81 -20.28 -15.71
N GLY A 157 9.45 -21.31 -14.94
CA GLY A 157 9.06 -21.16 -13.54
C GLY A 157 10.21 -20.69 -12.64
N GLU A 158 11.43 -21.16 -12.89
CA GLU A 158 12.63 -20.74 -12.15
C GLU A 158 13.03 -19.30 -12.47
N ARG A 159 12.92 -18.90 -13.74
CA ARG A 159 13.15 -17.50 -14.15
C ARG A 159 12.08 -16.57 -13.60
N ALA A 160 10.82 -16.99 -13.61
CA ALA A 160 9.72 -16.25 -12.98
C ALA A 160 9.95 -16.10 -11.47
N PHE A 161 10.34 -17.16 -10.77
CA PHE A 161 10.66 -17.12 -9.35
C PHE A 161 11.79 -16.13 -9.05
N ALA A 162 12.90 -16.17 -9.81
CA ALA A 162 14.03 -15.26 -9.64
C ALA A 162 13.65 -13.79 -9.84
N LEU A 163 12.79 -13.50 -10.84
CA LEU A 163 12.26 -12.15 -11.07
C LEU A 163 11.46 -11.65 -9.86
N LEU A 164 10.52 -12.46 -9.35
CA LEU A 164 9.71 -12.08 -8.20
C LEU A 164 10.55 -11.92 -6.93
N GLN A 165 11.53 -12.81 -6.72
CA GLN A 165 12.44 -12.73 -5.58
C GLN A 165 13.27 -11.44 -5.60
N TRP A 166 13.72 -11.00 -6.78
CA TRP A 166 14.39 -9.71 -6.92
C TRP A 166 13.45 -8.54 -6.72
N ALA A 167 12.24 -8.59 -7.29
CA ALA A 167 11.26 -7.52 -7.14
C ALA A 167 10.93 -7.25 -5.66
N GLU A 168 10.98 -8.28 -4.82
CA GLU A 168 10.74 -8.17 -3.37
C GLU A 168 11.98 -7.83 -2.54
N SER A 169 13.17 -7.81 -3.17
CA SER A 169 14.39 -7.42 -2.49
C SER A 169 14.42 -5.91 -2.22
N PRO A 170 15.25 -5.43 -1.27
CA PRO A 170 15.42 -4.00 -1.01
C PRO A 170 15.88 -3.18 -2.23
N THR A 171 16.42 -3.82 -3.26
CA THR A 171 16.87 -3.22 -4.51
C THR A 171 15.93 -3.53 -5.69
N GLY A 172 14.79 -4.16 -5.43
CA GLY A 172 13.78 -4.49 -6.42
C GLY A 172 12.74 -3.38 -6.60
N CYS A 173 11.94 -3.52 -7.66
CA CYS A 173 10.84 -2.61 -8.00
C CYS A 173 9.54 -2.85 -7.20
N GLY A 174 9.43 -3.97 -6.49
CA GLY A 174 8.20 -4.40 -5.83
C GLY A 174 7.26 -5.19 -6.75
N LEU A 175 6.45 -6.07 -6.17
CA LEU A 175 5.56 -6.96 -6.93
C LEU A 175 4.48 -6.21 -7.71
N SER A 176 4.03 -5.05 -7.21
CA SER A 176 3.00 -4.25 -7.87
C SER A 176 3.48 -3.68 -9.21
N GLU A 177 4.77 -3.35 -9.33
CA GLU A 177 5.35 -2.84 -10.57
C GLU A 177 5.53 -3.96 -11.61
N VAL A 178 5.90 -5.17 -11.15
CA VAL A 178 5.90 -6.37 -11.99
C VAL A 178 4.50 -6.67 -12.55
N GLU A 179 3.46 -6.56 -11.74
CA GLU A 179 2.08 -6.80 -12.15
C GLU A 179 1.59 -5.76 -13.17
N ALA A 180 1.90 -4.48 -12.95
CA ALA A 180 1.54 -3.38 -13.84
C ALA A 180 2.18 -3.56 -15.24
N ASP A 181 3.49 -3.86 -15.29
CA ASP A 181 4.18 -4.10 -16.56
C ASP A 181 3.72 -5.40 -17.22
N LEU A 182 3.45 -6.46 -16.45
CA LEU A 182 2.89 -7.70 -16.97
C LEU A 182 1.51 -7.49 -17.61
N ALA A 183 0.65 -6.69 -16.99
CA ALA A 183 -0.67 -6.36 -17.53
C ALA A 183 -0.59 -5.57 -18.84
N SER A 184 0.48 -4.79 -19.05
CA SER A 184 0.72 -4.06 -20.30
C SER A 184 1.13 -4.97 -21.48
N LEU A 185 1.66 -6.16 -21.18
CA LEU A 185 2.14 -7.14 -22.17
C LEU A 185 1.07 -8.17 -22.56
N LEU A 186 0.03 -8.35 -21.76
CA LEU A 186 -1.07 -9.26 -22.06
C LEU A 186 -2.15 -8.53 -22.88
N PRO A 187 -2.61 -9.09 -24.01
CA PRO A 187 -3.75 -8.53 -24.74
C PRO A 187 -5.02 -8.59 -23.88
N GLN A 188 -5.81 -7.51 -23.88
CA GLN A 188 -7.11 -7.44 -23.21
C GLN A 188 -8.16 -8.36 -23.84
#